data_AF-A0A6B3GGN9-F1
#
_entry.id   AF-A0A6B3GGN9-F1
#
_cell.length_a   1.000
_cell.length_b   1.000
_cell.length_c   1.000
_cell.angle_alpha   90.00
_cell.angle_beta   90.00
_cell.angle_gamma   90.00
#
_symmetry.space_group_name_H-M   'P 1'
#
loop_
_entity.id
_entity.type
_entity.pdbx_description
1 polymer ?
#
loop_
_entity_poly.entity_id
_entity_poly.type
_entity_poly.pdbx_seq_one_letter_code
_entity_poly.pdbx_strand_id
1 'polypeptide(L)'
;QEGDKIVAFAGTKVDDWATLSDRIRETIGPATIVVERDGREVTLDAVLLENDVAKKDGNGEIIPKEFVKAGYLGFAAKTEIVPLGFGDSVVRMGDMIENGVDSIIALPSKIPALWDAAFSDGERADDSPVGV
;
A
#
# COMPACT_ATOMS: atom_id res chain seq x y z
N GLN A 1 -4.19 -20.00 -5.34
CA GLN A 1 -4.79 -20.71 -4.19
C GLN A 1 -4.27 -20.04 -2.92
N GLU A 2 -4.98 -20.15 -1.82
CA GLU A 2 -4.48 -19.63 -0.55
C GLU A 2 -3.18 -20.37 -0.19
N GLY A 3 -2.16 -19.63 0.25
CA GLY A 3 -0.83 -20.18 0.55
C GLY A 3 0.15 -20.22 -0.63
N ASP A 4 -0.29 -19.96 -1.86
CA ASP A 4 0.63 -19.83 -3.00
C ASP A 4 1.50 -18.56 -2.87
N LYS A 5 2.78 -18.68 -3.23
CA LYS A 5 3.67 -17.53 -3.38
C LYS A 5 3.89 -17.24 -4.85
N ILE A 6 3.54 -16.04 -5.34
CA ILE A 6 3.87 -15.63 -6.71
C ILE A 6 5.36 -15.35 -6.80
N VAL A 7 6.06 -16.02 -7.72
CA VAL A 7 7.52 -15.91 -7.92
C VAL A 7 7.88 -15.33 -9.29
N ALA A 8 6.95 -15.38 -10.26
CA ALA A 8 7.10 -14.67 -11.53
C ALA A 8 5.75 -14.21 -12.06
N PHE A 9 5.76 -13.09 -12.77
CA PHE A 9 4.59 -12.50 -13.43
C PHE A 9 4.97 -12.04 -14.84
N ALA A 10 4.17 -12.42 -15.84
CA ALA A 10 4.38 -12.12 -17.25
C ALA A 10 5.81 -12.43 -17.73
N GLY A 11 6.34 -13.60 -17.34
CA GLY A 11 7.69 -14.05 -17.71
C GLY A 11 8.84 -13.37 -16.97
N THR A 12 8.55 -12.46 -16.03
CA THR A 12 9.58 -11.78 -15.21
C THR A 12 9.50 -12.25 -13.77
N LYS A 13 10.66 -12.57 -13.17
CA LYS A 13 10.76 -12.91 -11.76
C LYS A 13 10.36 -11.70 -10.89
N VAL A 14 9.64 -11.97 -9.81
CA VAL A 14 9.23 -10.97 -8.82
C VAL A 14 9.61 -11.46 -7.43
N ASP A 15 10.37 -10.64 -6.70
CA ASP A 15 10.88 -10.99 -5.37
C ASP A 15 10.19 -10.18 -4.25
N ASP A 16 9.49 -9.11 -4.61
CA ASP A 16 8.83 -8.19 -3.68
C ASP A 16 7.42 -7.80 -4.11
N TRP A 17 6.64 -7.33 -3.14
CA TRP A 17 5.24 -6.96 -3.33
C TRP A 17 5.05 -5.70 -4.19
N ALA A 18 5.95 -4.71 -4.09
CA ALA A 18 5.80 -3.46 -4.83
C ALA A 18 5.95 -3.72 -6.34
N THR A 19 7.02 -4.43 -6.73
CA THR A 19 7.27 -4.84 -8.11
C THR A 19 6.12 -5.66 -8.68
N LEU A 20 5.59 -6.62 -7.91
CA LEU A 20 4.44 -7.42 -8.35
C LEU A 20 3.19 -6.55 -8.52
N SER A 21 2.89 -5.68 -7.55
CA SER A 21 1.71 -4.82 -7.59
C SER A 21 1.74 -3.86 -8.78
N ASP A 22 2.90 -3.31 -9.12
CA ASP A 22 3.03 -2.39 -10.25
C ASP A 22 2.82 -3.12 -11.58
N ARG A 23 3.44 -4.30 -11.75
CA ARG A 23 3.26 -5.13 -12.94
C ARG A 23 1.80 -5.57 -13.16
N ILE A 24 1.10 -5.92 -12.09
CA ILE A 24 -0.34 -6.25 -12.16
C ILE A 24 -1.11 -5.03 -12.65
N ARG A 25 -0.85 -3.84 -12.10
CA ARG A 25 -1.54 -2.60 -12.51
C ARG A 25 -1.28 -2.23 -13.96
N GLU A 26 -0.08 -2.47 -14.47
CA GLU A 26 0.30 -2.19 -15.85
C GLU A 26 -0.26 -3.20 -16.87
N THR A 27 -0.78 -4.34 -16.42
CA THR A 27 -1.19 -5.45 -17.29
C THR A 27 -2.70 -5.64 -17.31
N ILE A 28 -3.32 -5.51 -18.48
CA ILE A 28 -4.75 -5.82 -18.70
C ILE A 28 -4.84 -6.93 -19.73
N GLY A 29 -5.69 -7.94 -19.48
CA GLY A 29 -5.83 -9.11 -20.34
C GLY A 29 -4.96 -10.30 -19.90
N PRO A 30 -4.62 -11.22 -20.82
CA PRO A 30 -3.98 -12.49 -20.47
C PRO A 30 -2.54 -12.29 -19.98
N ALA A 31 -2.19 -12.94 -18.87
CA ALA A 31 -0.85 -12.96 -18.31
C ALA A 31 -0.53 -14.32 -17.69
N THR A 32 0.71 -14.76 -17.83
CA THR A 32 1.22 -15.97 -17.18
C THR A 32 1.78 -15.63 -15.80
N ILE A 33 1.43 -16.46 -14.82
CA ILE A 33 1.85 -16.33 -13.42
C ILE A 33 2.56 -17.62 -13.03
N VAL A 34 3.72 -17.52 -12.41
CA VAL A 34 4.39 -18.67 -11.79
C VAL A 34 4.24 -18.55 -10.28
N VAL A 35 3.68 -19.58 -9.67
CA VAL A 35 3.54 -19.68 -8.22
C VAL A 35 4.37 -20.82 -7.67
N GLU A 36 4.94 -20.63 -6.49
CA GLU A 36 5.46 -21.71 -5.67
C GLU A 36 4.31 -22.30 -4.84
N ARG A 37 4.02 -23.58 -5.07
CA ARG A 37 3.03 -24.38 -4.33
C ARG A 37 3.68 -25.69 -3.89
N ASP A 38 3.67 -25.96 -2.59
CA ASP A 38 4.28 -27.16 -1.99
C ASP A 38 5.75 -27.37 -2.43
N GLY A 39 6.52 -26.28 -2.51
CA GLY A 39 7.92 -26.28 -2.92
C GLY A 39 8.17 -26.56 -4.41
N ARG A 40 7.13 -26.49 -5.25
CA ARG A 40 7.21 -26.66 -6.71
C ARG A 40 6.68 -25.43 -7.41
N GLU A 41 7.33 -25.05 -8.51
CA GLU A 41 6.83 -24.00 -9.39
C GLU A 41 5.69 -24.54 -10.26
N VAL A 42 4.58 -23.79 -10.28
CA VAL A 42 3.39 -24.09 -11.07
C VAL A 42 3.09 -22.87 -11.93
N THR A 43 3.08 -23.07 -13.24
CA THR A 43 2.67 -22.04 -14.21
C THR A 43 1.15 -22.03 -14.34
N LEU A 44 0.57 -20.85 -14.24
CA LEU A 44 -0.87 -20.59 -14.33
C LEU A 44 -1.12 -19.47 -15.34
N ASP A 45 -2.20 -19.60 -16.10
CA ASP A 45 -2.68 -18.53 -16.98
C ASP A 45 -3.83 -17.79 -16.31
N ALA A 46 -3.73 -16.48 -16.23
CA ALA A 46 -4.74 -15.60 -15.67
C ALA A 46 -5.13 -14.53 -16.69
N VAL A 47 -6.34 -13.99 -16.54
CA VAL A 47 -6.80 -12.84 -17.32
C VAL A 47 -7.08 -11.71 -16.34
N LEU A 48 -6.28 -10.66 -16.41
CA LEU A 48 -6.43 -9.47 -15.57
C LEU A 48 -7.56 -8.61 -16.11
N LEU A 49 -8.46 -8.21 -15.22
CA LEU A 49 -9.57 -7.34 -15.54
C LEU A 49 -9.16 -5.88 -15.37
N GLU A 50 -9.76 -5.00 -16.14
CA GLU A 50 -9.59 -3.56 -15.96
C GLU A 50 -10.34 -3.07 -14.71
N ASN A 51 -9.69 -2.24 -13.91
CA ASN A 51 -10.27 -1.57 -12.74
C ASN A 51 -9.84 -0.09 -12.70
N ASP A 52 -10.70 0.77 -12.15
CA ASP A 52 -10.38 2.17 -11.88
C ASP A 52 -9.72 2.31 -10.51
N VAL A 53 -8.50 2.83 -10.47
CA VAL A 53 -7.78 3.12 -9.22
C VAL A 53 -7.48 4.60 -9.11
N ALA A 54 -7.46 5.11 -7.87
CA ALA A 54 -7.16 6.52 -7.63
C ALA A 54 -5.76 6.87 -8.17
N LYS A 55 -5.68 7.98 -8.91
CA LYS A 55 -4.41 8.48 -9.43
C LYS A 55 -3.59 9.05 -8.29
N LYS A 56 -2.27 8.83 -8.35
CA LYS A 56 -1.32 9.42 -7.41
C LYS A 56 -0.43 10.44 -8.10
N ASP A 57 0.01 11.45 -7.35
CA ASP A 57 1.00 12.42 -7.80
C ASP A 57 2.44 11.91 -7.64
N GLY A 58 3.43 12.76 -7.94
CA GLY A 58 4.86 12.43 -7.80
C GLY A 58 5.32 12.18 -6.36
N ASN A 59 4.52 12.56 -5.36
CA ASN A 59 4.79 12.34 -3.95
C ASN A 59 4.03 11.12 -3.40
N GLY A 60 3.22 10.46 -4.24
CA GLY A 60 2.39 9.32 -3.86
C GLY A 60 1.06 9.68 -3.21
N GLU A 61 0.70 10.97 -3.16
CA GLU A 61 -0.59 11.45 -2.65
C GLU A 61 -1.70 11.23 -3.67
N ILE A 62 -2.91 10.91 -3.18
CA ILE A 62 -4.07 10.70 -4.05
C ILE A 62 -4.52 12.04 -4.63
N ILE A 63 -4.64 12.10 -5.95
CA ILE A 63 -5.23 13.25 -6.62
C ILE A 63 -6.75 13.11 -6.58
N PRO A 64 -7.48 14.02 -5.91
CA PRO A 64 -8.93 13.90 -5.75
C PRO A 64 -9.65 13.83 -7.10
N LYS A 65 -10.60 12.91 -7.23
CA LYS A 65 -11.46 12.72 -8.42
C LYS A 65 -10.71 12.34 -9.70
N GLU A 66 -9.42 12.01 -9.63
CA GLU A 66 -8.67 11.47 -10.77
C GLU A 66 -8.46 9.97 -10.61
N PHE A 67 -8.76 9.22 -11.68
CA PHE A 67 -8.62 7.77 -11.72
C PHE A 67 -7.78 7.36 -12.92
N VAL A 68 -7.08 6.24 -12.77
CA VAL A 68 -6.34 5.58 -13.86
C VAL A 68 -6.80 4.14 -13.99
N LYS A 69 -6.81 3.64 -15.23
CA LYS A 69 -7.08 2.23 -15.53
C LYS A 69 -5.89 1.40 -15.08
N ALA A 70 -6.17 0.35 -14.34
CA ALA A 70 -5.17 -0.60 -13.87
C ALA A 70 -5.69 -2.03 -13.96
N GLY A 71 -4.79 -2.98 -14.18
CA GLY A 71 -5.08 -4.40 -14.09
C GLY A 71 -5.44 -4.85 -12.67
N TYR A 72 -6.36 -5.80 -12.59
CA TYR A 72 -6.82 -6.41 -11.36
C TYR A 72 -6.85 -7.93 -11.49
N LEU A 73 -6.12 -8.61 -10.59
CA LEU A 73 -5.97 -10.07 -10.58
C LEU A 73 -6.95 -10.78 -9.61
N GLY A 74 -7.50 -10.08 -8.62
CA GLY A 74 -8.56 -10.63 -7.75
C GLY A 74 -8.11 -11.56 -6.63
N PHE A 75 -6.90 -11.37 -6.08
CA PHE A 75 -6.44 -12.09 -4.88
C PHE A 75 -6.16 -11.12 -3.72
N ALA A 76 -6.25 -11.63 -2.49
CA ALA A 76 -5.80 -10.92 -1.31
C ALA A 76 -4.38 -11.36 -0.95
N ALA A 77 -3.47 -10.40 -0.81
CA ALA A 77 -2.14 -10.69 -0.29
C ALA A 77 -2.24 -11.12 1.18
N LYS A 78 -1.51 -12.17 1.55
CA LYS A 78 -1.39 -12.58 2.96
C LYS A 78 -0.36 -11.67 3.63
N THR A 79 -0.78 -10.95 4.66
CA THR A 79 0.16 -10.23 5.53
C THR A 79 0.78 -11.20 6.51
N GLU A 80 2.10 -11.35 6.47
CA GLU A 80 2.85 -12.17 7.42
C GLU A 80 3.75 -11.27 8.27
N ILE A 81 3.70 -11.46 9.59
CA ILE A 81 4.58 -10.74 10.53
C ILE A 81 5.92 -11.46 10.51
N VAL A 82 6.86 -10.94 9.73
CA VAL A 82 8.25 -11.41 9.75
C VAL A 82 8.99 -10.80 10.94
N PRO A 83 9.67 -11.61 11.78
CA PRO A 83 10.47 -11.08 12.87
C PRO A 83 11.63 -10.27 12.30
N LEU A 84 11.72 -9.00 12.72
CA LEU A 84 12.85 -8.14 12.41
C LEU A 84 14.11 -8.66 13.12
N GLY A 85 15.26 -8.64 12.44
CA GLY A 85 16.54 -8.86 13.10
C GLY A 85 16.83 -7.76 14.14
N PHE A 86 17.78 -7.99 15.04
CA PHE A 86 18.17 -7.00 16.06
C PHE A 86 18.60 -5.66 15.45
N GLY A 87 19.36 -5.68 14.34
CA GLY A 87 19.77 -4.47 13.62
C GLY A 87 18.60 -3.69 13.02
N ASP A 88 17.70 -4.39 12.31
CA ASP A 88 16.53 -3.77 11.68
C ASP A 88 15.56 -3.18 12.71
N SER A 89 15.47 -3.81 13.88
CA SER A 89 14.64 -3.36 15.00
C SER A 89 15.13 -2.03 15.59
N VAL A 90 16.45 -1.84 15.71
CA VAL A 90 17.05 -0.59 16.21
C VAL A 90 16.83 0.56 15.24
N VAL A 91 17.01 0.34 13.92
CA VAL A 91 16.73 1.35 12.89
C VAL A 91 15.26 1.75 12.94
N ARG A 92 14.35 0.77 12.94
CA ARG A 92 12.91 1.03 13.00
C ARG A 92 12.49 1.80 14.25
N MET A 93 13.12 1.53 15.40
CA MET A 93 12.87 2.26 16.64
C MET A 93 13.43 3.69 16.58
N GLY A 94 14.57 3.90 15.92
CA GLY A 94 15.12 5.23 15.63
C GLY A 94 14.15 6.08 14.82
N ASP A 95 13.65 5.54 13.70
CA ASP A 95 12.69 6.24 12.84
C ASP A 95 11.42 6.64 13.60
N MET A 96 10.91 5.76 14.48
CA MET A 96 9.71 6.08 15.29
C MET A 96 9.95 7.19 16.31
N ILE A 97 11.16 7.28 16.88
CA ILE A 97 11.52 8.34 17.82
C ILE A 97 11.63 9.69 17.10
N GLU A 98 12.28 9.73 15.93
CA GLU A 98 12.43 10.96 15.12
C GLU A 98 11.06 11.52 14.71
N ASN A 99 10.19 10.68 14.16
CA ASN A 99 8.83 11.08 13.79
C ASN A 99 7.99 11.55 15.00
N GLY A 100 8.22 10.97 16.18
CA GLY A 100 7.56 11.39 17.42
C GLY A 100 7.98 12.79 17.87
N VAL A 101 9.25 13.15 17.71
CA VAL A 101 9.77 14.49 18.05
C VAL A 101 9.22 15.55 17.09
N ASP A 102 9.22 15.27 15.78
CA ASP A 102 8.65 16.18 14.78
C ASP A 102 7.16 16.44 15.03
N SER A 103 6.43 15.39 15.43
CA SER A 103 5.02 15.51 15.80
C SER A 103 4.81 16.44 17.00
N ILE A 104 5.67 16.38 18.02
CA ILE A 104 5.60 17.26 19.21
C ILE A 104 5.89 18.71 18.85
N ILE A 105 6.88 18.95 17.98
CA ILE A 105 7.22 20.31 17.50
C ILE A 105 6.07 20.91 16.70
N ALA A 106 5.33 20.09 15.95
CA ALA A 106 4.17 20.54 15.18
C ALA A 106 2.90 20.80 16.02
N LEU A 107 2.84 20.37 17.29
CA LEU A 107 1.62 20.48 18.11
C LEU A 107 1.07 21.90 18.29
N PRO A 108 1.87 22.97 18.51
CA PRO A 108 1.32 24.31 18.75
C PRO A 108 0.46 24.83 17.61
N SER A 109 0.77 24.46 16.36
CA SER A 109 0.01 24.88 15.17
C SER A 109 -1.28 24.07 14.96
N LYS A 110 -1.40 22.90 15.59
CA LYS A 110 -2.57 22.01 15.47
C LYS A 110 -3.65 22.29 16.53
N ILE A 111 -3.31 22.98 17.63
CA ILE A 111 -4.25 23.32 18.72
C ILE A 111 -5.45 24.16 18.24
N PRO A 112 -5.27 25.23 17.44
CA PRO A 112 -6.41 26.02 16.94
C PRO A 112 -7.36 25.19 16.07
N ALA A 113 -6.80 24.38 15.16
CA ALA A 113 -7.58 23.51 14.28
C ALA A 113 -8.39 22.46 15.07
N LEU A 114 -7.82 21.91 16.15
CA LEU A 114 -8.52 20.97 17.03
C LEU A 114 -9.63 21.65 17.85
N TRP A 115 -9.41 22.89 18.30
CA TRP A 115 -10.42 23.67 19.01
C TRP A 115 -11.62 24.00 18.10
N ASP A 116 -11.36 24.47 16.89
CA ASP A 116 -12.39 24.75 15.90
C ASP A 116 -13.18 23.48 15.54
N ALA A 117 -12.50 22.35 15.34
CA ALA A 117 -13.16 21.08 15.03
C ALA A 117 -13.97 20.50 16.21
N ALA A 118 -13.58 20.78 17.46
CA ALA A 118 -14.22 20.20 18.65
C ALA A 118 -15.35 21.07 19.25
N PHE A 119 -15.29 22.40 19.08
CA PHE A 119 -16.17 23.34 19.80
C PHE A 119 -16.78 24.46 18.95
N SER A 120 -16.40 24.60 17.68
CA SER A 120 -17.03 25.55 16.73
C SER A 120 -18.10 24.84 15.90
N ASP A 121 -19.15 25.56 15.48
CA ASP A 121 -20.11 25.14 14.44
C ASP A 121 -19.46 25.17 13.03
N GLY A 122 -18.17 24.85 12.95
CA GLY A 122 -17.38 24.91 11.74
C GLY A 122 -17.62 23.67 10.89
N GLU A 123 -17.88 23.88 9.60
CA GLU A 123 -17.95 22.82 8.60
C GLU A 123 -16.65 21.98 8.64
N ARG A 124 -16.77 20.65 8.76
CA ARG A 124 -15.60 19.76 8.85
C ARG A 124 -14.68 19.98 7.65
N ALA A 125 -13.40 20.17 7.92
CA ALA A 125 -12.37 20.10 6.87
C ALA A 125 -12.29 18.67 6.30
N ASP A 126 -12.05 18.56 4.99
CA ASP A 126 -12.00 17.28 4.27
C ASP A 126 -10.96 16.29 4.84
N ASP A 127 -9.89 16.79 5.46
CA ASP A 127 -8.82 15.98 6.08
C ASP A 127 -8.88 15.99 7.62
N SER A 128 -10.09 16.04 8.19
CA SER A 128 -10.25 15.98 9.65
C SER A 128 -9.99 14.57 10.20
N PRO A 129 -9.34 14.42 11.37
CA PRO A 129 -9.13 13.12 12.00
C PRO A 129 -10.46 12.43 12.32
N VAL A 130 -10.56 11.13 12.02
CA VAL A 130 -11.67 10.27 12.46
C VAL A 130 -11.22 9.41 13.64
N GLY A 131 -11.99 9.43 14.73
CA GLY A 131 -11.77 8.53 15.86
C GLY A 131 -12.08 7.08 15.50
N VAL A 132 -11.30 6.14 16.02
CA VAL A 132 -11.54 4.69 15.94
C VAL A 132 -12.54 4.22 16.99
#